data_AF-A0AAW1YGV3-F1
#
_entry.id   AF-A0AAW1YGV3-F1
#
_cell.length_a   1.000
_cell.length_b   1.000
_cell.length_c   1.000
_cell.angle_alpha   90.00
_cell.angle_beta   90.00
_cell.angle_gamma   90.00
#
_symmetry.space_group_name_H-M   'P 1'
#
loop_
_entity.id
_entity.type
_entity.pdbx_description
1 polymer ?
#
loop_
_entity_poly.entity_id
_entity_poly.type
_entity_poly.pdbx_seq_one_letter_code
_entity_poly.pdbx_strand_id
1 'polypeptide(L)'
;MIAARRREREYFANTPEYKHLAHRMGSEHLAKMLSKHLETVIKTKIPGIQSLINKTIHELESELSRLGKPIATDAGGKLYAIMEICRLFDGTYKEHLDGVYRPGGDKIYNVFDNQLPADLERERDATAVTRGREEASKNRRNQVEGDQRSLGSPRVLAMFGNFLKIVITIYGTYLKWKNNFHKL
;
A
#
# COMPACT_ATOMS: atom_id res chain seq x y z
N MET A 1 -46.47 9.54 54.84
CA MET A 1 -45.04 9.17 54.89
C MET A 1 -44.32 9.66 56.15
N ILE A 2 -44.39 10.95 56.50
CA ILE A 2 -43.62 11.54 57.62
C ILE A 2 -43.95 10.90 58.97
N ALA A 3 -45.24 10.63 59.24
CA ALA A 3 -45.68 9.96 60.47
C ALA A 3 -45.13 8.53 60.64
N ALA A 4 -44.91 7.79 59.54
CA ALA A 4 -44.33 6.45 59.59
C ALA A 4 -42.82 6.52 59.91
N ARG A 5 -42.08 7.44 59.28
CA ARG A 5 -40.65 7.66 59.57
C ARG A 5 -40.39 8.16 60.99
N ARG A 6 -41.33 8.93 61.55
CA ARG A 6 -41.25 9.39 62.94
C ARG A 6 -41.44 8.23 63.91
N ARG A 7 -42.49 7.41 63.72
CA ARG A 7 -42.70 6.18 64.51
C ARG A 7 -41.53 5.20 64.41
N GLU A 8 -40.97 5.03 63.23
CA GLU A 8 -39.78 4.20 63.01
C GLU A 8 -38.57 4.69 63.83
N ARG A 9 -38.29 6.00 63.80
CA ARG A 9 -37.21 6.59 64.61
C ARG A 9 -37.44 6.44 66.11
N GLU A 10 -38.67 6.71 66.57
CA GLU A 10 -39.05 6.55 67.98
C GLU A 10 -38.93 5.08 68.43
N TYR A 11 -39.35 4.13 67.59
CA TYR A 11 -39.19 2.70 67.85
C TYR A 11 -37.73 2.30 68.06
N PHE A 12 -36.85 2.67 67.12
CA PHE A 12 -35.42 2.32 67.22
C PHE A 12 -34.69 3.06 68.35
N ALA A 13 -35.14 4.25 68.74
CA ALA A 13 -34.53 5.02 69.83
C ALA A 13 -34.96 4.54 71.24
N ASN A 14 -36.20 4.06 71.38
CA ASN A 14 -36.79 3.71 72.67
C ASN A 14 -36.69 2.23 73.01
N THR A 15 -36.41 1.35 72.04
CA THR A 15 -36.27 -0.10 72.28
C THR A 15 -34.86 -0.41 72.80
N PRO A 16 -34.70 -0.92 74.04
CA PRO A 16 -33.39 -1.10 74.67
C PRO A 16 -32.45 -2.00 73.86
N GLU A 17 -32.97 -3.03 73.22
CA GLU A 17 -32.20 -3.98 72.40
C GLU A 17 -31.65 -3.33 71.12
N TYR A 18 -32.38 -2.38 70.52
CA TYR A 18 -32.00 -1.75 69.25
C TYR A 18 -31.41 -0.35 69.39
N LYS A 19 -31.45 0.24 70.58
CA LYS A 19 -30.99 1.61 70.86
C LYS A 19 -29.55 1.87 70.39
N HIS A 20 -28.66 0.90 70.57
CA HIS A 20 -27.27 0.99 70.13
C HIS A 20 -27.12 1.00 68.59
N LEU A 21 -28.09 0.44 67.86
CA LEU A 21 -28.14 0.37 66.40
C LEU A 21 -29.02 1.44 65.77
N ALA A 22 -29.70 2.29 66.56
CA ALA A 22 -30.68 3.26 66.06
C ALA A 22 -30.13 4.16 64.94
N HIS A 23 -28.82 4.46 64.96
CA HIS A 23 -28.15 5.27 63.95
C HIS A 23 -27.91 4.55 62.60
N ARG A 24 -27.96 3.21 62.57
CA ARG A 24 -27.79 2.36 61.36
C ARG A 24 -29.08 1.65 60.94
N MET A 25 -30.20 1.98 61.57
CA MET A 25 -31.48 1.32 61.33
C MET A 25 -32.48 2.27 60.64
N GLY A 26 -33.51 1.64 60.08
CA GLY A 26 -34.65 2.31 59.49
C GLY A 26 -34.48 2.75 58.04
N SER A 27 -35.61 3.13 57.44
CA SER A 27 -35.75 3.49 56.04
C SER A 27 -34.88 4.70 55.63
N GLU A 28 -34.63 5.63 56.55
CA GLU A 28 -33.78 6.80 56.28
C GLU A 28 -32.30 6.39 56.13
N HIS A 29 -31.81 5.47 56.98
CA HIS A 29 -30.44 4.96 56.87
C HIS A 29 -30.26 4.16 55.58
N LEU A 30 -31.22 3.29 55.26
CA LEU A 30 -31.22 2.53 54.01
C LEU A 30 -31.21 3.44 52.79
N ALA A 31 -32.05 4.48 52.75
CA ALA A 31 -32.08 5.43 51.65
C ALA A 31 -30.73 6.14 51.47
N LYS A 32 -30.09 6.58 52.56
CA LYS A 32 -28.74 7.18 52.52
C LYS A 32 -27.70 6.20 51.97
N MET A 33 -27.77 4.94 52.40
CA MET A 33 -26.85 3.88 51.95
C MET A 33 -27.02 3.59 50.45
N LEU A 34 -28.26 3.46 49.98
CA LEU A 34 -28.58 3.25 48.57
C LEU A 34 -28.14 4.43 47.71
N SER A 35 -28.38 5.67 48.15
CA SER A 35 -27.91 6.86 47.44
C SER A 35 -26.38 6.88 47.30
N LYS A 36 -25.65 6.56 48.37
CA LYS A 36 -24.18 6.47 48.33
C LYS A 36 -23.69 5.37 47.40
N HIS A 37 -24.35 4.21 47.44
CA HIS A 37 -24.02 3.09 46.55
C HIS A 37 -24.26 3.45 45.08
N LEU A 38 -25.42 4.03 44.77
CA LEU A 38 -25.77 4.47 43.42
C LEU A 38 -24.79 5.53 42.90
N GLU A 39 -24.46 6.53 43.72
CA GLU A 39 -23.46 7.55 43.38
C GLU A 39 -22.11 6.92 43.03
N THR A 40 -21.67 5.95 43.83
CA THR A 40 -20.43 5.21 43.59
C THR A 40 -20.49 4.48 42.25
N VAL A 41 -21.56 3.72 42.00
CA VAL A 41 -21.75 2.98 40.75
C VAL A 41 -21.74 3.92 39.55
N ILE A 42 -22.48 5.03 39.61
CA ILE A 42 -22.51 6.03 38.53
C ILE A 42 -21.11 6.59 38.26
N LYS A 43 -20.39 7.00 39.32
CA LYS A 43 -19.02 7.52 39.19
C LYS A 43 -18.06 6.50 38.59
N THR A 44 -18.22 5.21 38.89
CA THR A 44 -17.38 4.16 38.27
C THR A 44 -17.69 3.92 36.79
N LYS A 45 -18.92 4.19 36.34
CA LYS A 45 -19.34 3.94 34.95
C LYS A 45 -19.07 5.12 34.02
N ILE A 46 -19.08 6.36 34.51
CA ILE A 46 -18.84 7.58 33.72
C ILE A 46 -17.54 7.50 32.90
N PRO A 47 -16.37 7.11 33.46
CA PRO A 47 -15.12 7.04 32.68
C PRO A 47 -15.19 6.04 31.52
N GLY A 48 -15.87 4.90 31.71
CA GLY A 48 -16.06 3.91 30.65
C GLY A 48 -16.92 4.44 29.49
N ILE A 49 -17.98 5.18 29.82
CA ILE A 49 -18.84 5.84 28.82
C ILE A 49 -18.06 6.93 28.09
N GLN A 50 -17.28 7.75 28.80
CA GLN A 50 -16.42 8.77 28.19
C GLN A 50 -15.40 8.16 27.23
N SER A 51 -14.76 7.05 27.62
CA SER A 51 -13.84 6.32 26.76
C SER A 51 -14.52 5.78 25.50
N LEU A 52 -15.73 5.23 25.62
CA LEU A 52 -16.50 4.75 24.48
C LEU A 52 -16.85 5.89 23.51
N ILE A 53 -17.35 7.02 24.03
CA ILE A 53 -17.68 8.20 23.22
C ILE A 53 -16.45 8.71 22.46
N ASN A 54 -15.32 8.88 23.15
CA ASN A 54 -14.09 9.38 22.52
C ASN A 54 -13.57 8.41 21.45
N LYS A 55 -13.67 7.10 21.70
CA LYS A 55 -13.32 6.09 20.71
C LYS A 55 -14.21 6.20 19.47
N THR A 56 -15.53 6.27 19.65
CA THR A 56 -16.47 6.42 18.53
C THR A 56 -16.23 7.72 17.77
N ILE A 57 -15.93 8.83 18.46
CA ILE A 57 -15.57 10.10 17.81
C ILE A 57 -14.35 9.92 16.90
N HIS A 58 -13.27 9.31 17.40
CA HIS A 58 -12.07 9.10 16.60
C HIS A 58 -12.30 8.15 15.41
N GLU A 59 -13.11 7.11 15.58
CA GLU A 59 -13.50 6.22 14.49
C GLU A 59 -14.25 6.99 13.40
N LEU A 60 -15.24 7.81 13.79
CA LEU A 60 -16.01 8.65 12.86
C LEU A 60 -15.16 9.74 12.20
N GLU A 61 -14.25 10.38 12.92
CA GLU A 61 -13.32 11.37 12.38
C GLU A 61 -12.36 10.74 11.36
N SER A 62 -11.86 9.53 11.63
CA SER A 62 -11.03 8.76 10.70
C SER A 62 -11.82 8.39 9.44
N GLU A 63 -13.07 7.97 9.58
CA GLU A 63 -13.93 7.68 8.43
C GLU A 63 -14.22 8.93 7.61
N LEU A 64 -14.51 10.06 8.26
CA LEU A 64 -14.74 11.34 7.60
C LEU A 64 -13.49 11.82 6.85
N SER A 65 -12.31 11.66 7.46
CA SER A 65 -11.03 11.98 6.81
C SER A 65 -10.83 11.16 5.53
N ARG A 66 -11.22 9.88 5.54
CA ARG A 66 -11.17 9.01 4.35
C ARG A 66 -12.20 9.39 3.29
N LEU A 67 -13.41 9.80 3.69
CA LEU A 67 -14.47 10.21 2.77
C LEU A 67 -14.20 11.59 2.13
N GLY A 68 -13.40 12.42 2.79
CA GLY A 68 -13.03 13.75 2.31
C GLY A 68 -14.05 14.84 2.67
N LYS A 69 -13.82 16.04 2.15
CA LYS A 69 -14.68 17.20 2.44
C LYS A 69 -16.07 17.00 1.82
N PRO A 70 -17.14 17.43 2.52
CA PRO A 70 -18.48 17.38 1.95
C PRO A 70 -18.57 18.25 0.69
N ILE A 71 -19.07 17.66 -0.39
CA ILE A 71 -19.33 18.36 -1.65
C ILE A 71 -20.74 18.94 -1.57
N ALA A 72 -20.88 20.24 -1.82
CA ALA A 72 -22.19 20.87 -1.84
C ALA A 72 -23.06 20.26 -2.96
N THR A 73 -24.35 20.05 -2.66
CA THR A 73 -25.26 19.24 -3.48
C THR A 73 -25.80 19.99 -4.70
N ASP A 74 -25.67 21.32 -4.70
CA ASP A 74 -26.03 22.19 -5.81
C ASP A 74 -25.05 22.06 -6.99
N ALA A 75 -25.49 22.49 -8.17
CA ALA A 75 -24.68 22.41 -9.38
C ALA A 75 -23.38 23.23 -9.30
N GLY A 76 -23.40 24.37 -8.59
CA GLY A 76 -22.21 25.20 -8.40
C GLY A 76 -21.18 24.53 -7.47
N GLY A 77 -21.66 23.92 -6.39
CA GLY A 77 -20.86 23.11 -5.46
C GLY A 77 -20.13 21.95 -6.13
N LYS A 78 -20.83 21.21 -6.99
CA LYS A 78 -20.25 20.11 -7.77
C LYS A 78 -19.20 20.60 -8.78
N LEU A 79 -19.47 21.71 -9.46
CA LEU A 79 -18.50 22.32 -10.39
C LEU A 79 -17.23 22.76 -9.65
N TYR A 80 -17.39 23.39 -8.49
CA TYR A 80 -16.26 23.79 -7.65
C TYR A 80 -15.43 22.58 -7.22
N ALA A 81 -16.07 21.48 -6.80
CA ALA A 81 -15.37 20.25 -6.43
C ALA A 81 -14.58 19.66 -7.61
N ILE A 82 -15.15 19.63 -8.82
CA ILE A 82 -14.45 19.20 -10.03
C ILE A 82 -13.24 20.11 -10.31
N MET A 83 -13.40 21.43 -10.21
CA MET A 83 -12.30 22.38 -10.39
C MET A 83 -11.20 22.19 -9.34
N GLU A 84 -11.54 21.89 -8.09
CA GLU A 84 -10.56 21.64 -7.03
C GLU A 84 -9.78 20.34 -7.30
N ILE A 85 -10.45 19.27 -7.75
CA ILE A 85 -9.80 18.03 -8.18
C ILE A 85 -8.83 18.30 -9.34
N CYS A 86 -9.26 19.06 -10.36
CA CYS A 86 -8.39 19.41 -11.49
C CYS A 86 -7.16 20.21 -11.05
N ARG A 87 -7.30 21.13 -10.09
CA ARG A 87 -6.17 21.91 -9.53
C ARG A 87 -5.19 21.04 -8.74
N LEU A 88 -5.71 20.13 -7.91
CA LEU A 88 -4.88 19.18 -7.16
C LEU A 88 -4.11 18.25 -8.11
N PHE A 89 -4.78 17.77 -9.15
CA PHE A 89 -4.14 16.98 -10.21
C PHE A 89 -3.06 17.78 -10.92
N ASP A 90 -3.33 19.01 -11.35
CA ASP A 90 -2.36 19.87 -12.04
C ASP A 90 -1.10 20.09 -11.19
N GLY A 91 -1.27 20.40 -9.89
CA GLY A 91 -0.15 20.53 -8.96
C GLY A 91 0.65 19.23 -8.81
N THR A 92 -0.04 18.10 -8.62
CA THR A 92 0.61 16.78 -8.50
C THR A 92 1.34 16.40 -9.79
N TYR A 93 0.73 16.67 -10.94
CA TYR A 93 1.27 16.38 -12.25
C TYR A 93 2.53 17.22 -12.51
N LYS A 94 2.48 18.51 -12.19
CA LYS A 94 3.63 19.41 -12.26
C LYS A 94 4.76 18.96 -11.33
N GLU A 95 4.47 18.53 -10.10
CA GLU A 95 5.49 18.01 -9.18
C GLU A 95 6.19 16.75 -9.73
N HIS A 96 5.44 15.88 -10.43
CA HIS A 96 6.01 14.71 -11.09
C HIS A 96 6.82 15.06 -12.35
N LEU A 97 6.47 16.13 -13.05
CA LEU A 97 7.24 16.65 -14.18
C LEU A 97 8.53 17.35 -13.71
N ASP A 98 8.45 18.14 -12.65
CA ASP A 98 9.59 18.90 -12.09
C ASP A 98 10.60 17.98 -11.35
N GLY A 99 10.27 16.70 -11.16
CA GLY A 99 11.23 15.65 -10.74
C GLY A 99 11.65 15.67 -9.27
N VAL A 100 11.14 16.61 -8.45
CA VAL A 100 11.63 16.88 -7.09
C VAL A 100 11.45 15.71 -6.12
N TYR A 101 10.35 14.97 -6.19
CA TYR A 101 10.07 13.85 -5.27
C TYR A 101 9.93 12.48 -5.96
N ARG A 102 9.56 12.43 -7.25
CA ARG A 102 9.47 11.18 -8.05
C ARG A 102 9.72 11.47 -9.53
N PRO A 103 10.96 11.34 -10.02
CA PRO A 103 11.27 11.53 -11.44
C PRO A 103 10.76 10.31 -12.22
N GLY A 104 9.47 10.30 -12.57
CA GLY A 104 8.90 9.29 -13.46
C GLY A 104 9.48 9.46 -14.87
N GLY A 105 9.32 10.66 -15.42
CA GLY A 105 9.81 11.03 -16.76
C GLY A 105 11.34 11.04 -16.84
N ASP A 106 12.03 11.75 -15.94
CA ASP A 106 13.50 11.85 -15.94
C ASP A 106 14.21 10.50 -15.77
N LYS A 107 13.62 9.54 -15.03
CA LYS A 107 14.16 8.18 -14.98
C LYS A 107 14.04 7.48 -16.33
N ILE A 108 12.90 7.64 -17.00
CA ILE A 108 12.69 7.07 -18.34
C ILE A 108 13.69 7.69 -19.32
N TYR A 109 13.86 9.02 -19.31
CA TYR A 109 14.86 9.70 -20.15
C TYR A 109 16.28 9.20 -19.89
N ASN A 110 16.71 9.09 -18.63
CA ASN A 110 18.05 8.57 -18.31
C ASN A 110 18.27 7.12 -18.75
N VAL A 111 17.25 6.27 -18.70
CA VAL A 111 17.36 4.89 -19.20
C VAL A 111 17.61 4.90 -20.71
N PHE A 112 16.88 5.72 -21.47
CA PHE A 112 16.99 5.75 -22.93
C PHE A 112 18.22 6.48 -23.44
N ASP A 113 18.67 7.56 -22.78
CA ASP A 113 19.81 8.36 -23.25
C ASP A 113 21.15 7.84 -22.74
N ASN A 114 21.19 7.24 -21.54
CA ASN A 114 22.47 6.90 -20.90
C ASN A 114 22.68 5.39 -20.75
N GLN A 115 21.68 4.64 -20.29
CA GLN A 115 21.85 3.20 -20.07
C GLN A 115 21.75 2.40 -21.36
N LEU A 116 20.74 2.65 -22.19
CA LEU A 116 20.53 1.90 -23.42
C LEU A 116 21.70 2.01 -24.41
N PRO A 117 22.27 3.19 -24.68
CA PRO A 117 23.41 3.29 -25.59
C PRO A 117 24.67 2.67 -25.01
N ALA A 118 24.92 2.84 -23.70
CA ALA A 118 26.07 2.26 -23.03
C ALA A 118 26.03 0.72 -23.03
N ASP A 119 24.85 0.13 -22.84
CA ASP A 119 24.68 -1.33 -22.91
C ASP A 119 24.89 -1.85 -24.33
N LEU A 120 24.42 -1.13 -25.35
CA LEU A 120 24.66 -1.47 -26.76
C LEU A 120 26.14 -1.37 -27.15
N GLU A 121 26.85 -0.34 -26.68
CA GLU A 121 28.29 -0.21 -26.93
C GLU A 121 29.08 -1.30 -26.19
N ARG A 122 28.69 -1.64 -24.98
CA ARG A 122 29.31 -2.73 -24.21
C ARG A 122 29.17 -4.08 -24.92
N GLU A 123 27.99 -4.38 -25.47
CA GLU A 123 27.77 -5.61 -26.25
C GLU A 123 28.56 -5.62 -27.57
N ARG A 124 28.68 -4.46 -28.25
CA ARG A 124 29.53 -4.30 -29.44
C ARG A 124 30.99 -4.58 -29.12
N ASP A 125 31.50 -4.01 -28.04
CA ASP A 125 32.91 -4.12 -27.66
C ASP A 125 33.24 -5.51 -27.12
N ALA A 126 32.31 -6.16 -26.39
CA ALA A 126 32.44 -7.56 -26.00
C ALA A 126 32.54 -8.49 -27.22
N THR A 127 31.76 -8.22 -28.28
CA THR A 127 31.81 -8.96 -29.55
C THR A 127 33.10 -8.68 -30.33
N ALA A 128 33.65 -7.47 -30.26
CA ALA A 128 34.93 -7.13 -30.88
C ALA A 128 36.12 -7.82 -30.16
N VAL A 129 36.07 -7.94 -28.84
CA VAL A 129 37.10 -8.62 -28.03
C VAL A 129 37.08 -10.12 -28.25
N THR A 130 35.91 -10.76 -28.32
CA THR A 130 35.80 -12.20 -28.64
C THR A 130 36.32 -12.47 -30.04
N ARG A 131 35.98 -11.62 -31.02
CA ARG A 131 36.52 -11.69 -32.38
C ARG A 131 38.05 -11.50 -32.43
N GLY A 132 38.59 -10.51 -31.71
CA GLY A 132 40.04 -10.30 -31.61
C GLY A 132 40.76 -11.47 -30.93
N ARG A 133 40.14 -12.10 -29.93
CA ARG A 133 40.67 -13.30 -29.26
C ARG A 133 40.63 -14.54 -30.16
N GLU A 134 39.62 -14.66 -31.01
CA GLU A 134 39.53 -15.71 -32.03
C GLU A 134 40.57 -15.51 -33.14
N GLU A 135 40.77 -14.28 -33.62
CA GLU A 135 41.80 -13.93 -34.61
C GLU A 135 43.22 -14.15 -34.05
N ALA A 136 43.47 -13.77 -32.78
CA ALA A 136 44.74 -14.06 -32.09
C ALA A 136 44.95 -15.56 -31.84
N SER A 137 43.87 -16.33 -31.63
CA SER A 137 43.92 -17.79 -31.51
C SER A 137 44.11 -18.50 -32.85
N LYS A 138 43.74 -17.85 -33.97
CA LYS A 138 44.00 -18.31 -35.33
C LYS A 138 45.45 -18.03 -35.75
N ASN A 139 45.99 -16.87 -35.36
CA ASN A 139 47.40 -16.53 -35.60
C ASN A 139 48.38 -17.44 -34.82
N ARG A 140 48.03 -17.82 -33.57
CA ARG A 140 48.78 -18.86 -32.82
C ARG A 140 48.63 -20.27 -33.40
N ARG A 141 47.48 -20.60 -34.01
CA ARG A 141 47.28 -21.88 -34.73
C ARG A 141 48.08 -21.95 -36.03
N ASN A 142 48.20 -20.85 -36.76
CA ASN A 142 49.01 -20.77 -37.98
C ASN A 142 50.54 -20.90 -37.72
N GLN A 143 50.99 -20.82 -36.47
CA GLN A 143 52.40 -21.07 -36.10
C GLN A 143 52.65 -22.52 -35.65
N VAL A 144 51.60 -23.34 -35.49
CA VAL A 144 51.70 -24.75 -35.03
C VAL A 144 51.25 -25.75 -36.11
N GLU A 145 50.59 -25.31 -37.19
CA GLU A 145 50.21 -26.20 -38.31
C GLU A 145 51.34 -26.37 -39.33
N GLY A 146 52.41 -26.98 -38.84
CA GLY A 146 53.37 -27.74 -39.64
C GLY A 146 53.21 -29.24 -39.41
N ASP A 147 52.01 -29.77 -39.17
CA ASP A 147 51.75 -31.18 -39.46
C ASP A 147 50.25 -31.54 -39.49
N GLN A 148 49.95 -32.43 -40.42
CA GLN A 148 48.78 -33.32 -40.51
C GLN A 148 47.38 -32.74 -40.83
N ARG A 149 47.03 -32.95 -42.10
CA ARG A 149 45.69 -33.10 -42.64
C ARG A 149 44.89 -34.20 -41.90
N SER A 150 43.58 -33.99 -41.92
CA SER A 150 42.48 -34.99 -41.94
C SER A 150 41.68 -35.19 -40.65
N LEU A 151 40.50 -34.57 -40.57
CA LEU A 151 39.17 -35.19 -40.73
C LEU A 151 38.10 -34.18 -40.30
N GLY A 152 37.36 -33.63 -41.26
CA GLY A 152 36.21 -32.77 -41.00
C GLY A 152 35.04 -33.59 -40.43
N SER A 153 34.51 -33.18 -39.28
CA SER A 153 33.33 -33.83 -38.67
C SER A 153 32.03 -33.27 -39.27
N PRO A 154 31.17 -34.10 -39.89
CA PRO A 154 29.95 -33.68 -40.59
C PRO A 154 28.80 -33.19 -39.68
N ARG A 155 28.98 -33.08 -38.36
CA ARG A 155 27.90 -32.70 -37.42
C ARG A 155 27.69 -31.19 -37.29
N VAL A 156 28.70 -30.38 -37.61
CA VAL A 156 28.61 -28.90 -37.44
C VAL A 156 27.83 -28.24 -38.58
N LEU A 157 27.96 -28.74 -39.82
CA LEU A 157 27.17 -28.27 -40.96
C LEU A 157 25.67 -28.57 -40.80
N ALA A 158 25.31 -29.71 -40.20
CA ALA A 158 23.92 -30.08 -39.98
C ALA A 158 23.23 -29.15 -38.95
N MET A 159 23.96 -28.64 -37.97
CA MET A 159 23.44 -27.70 -36.97
C MET A 159 23.16 -26.32 -37.58
N PHE A 160 24.04 -25.82 -38.45
CA PHE A 160 23.84 -24.57 -39.17
C PHE A 160 22.64 -24.62 -40.13
N GLY A 161 22.43 -25.74 -40.81
CA GLY A 161 21.29 -25.93 -41.71
C GLY A 161 19.93 -25.86 -41.00
N ASN A 162 19.84 -26.44 -39.80
CA ASN A 162 18.60 -26.39 -39.00
C ASN A 162 18.34 -24.99 -38.44
N PHE A 163 19.39 -24.27 -38.04
CA PHE A 163 19.25 -22.89 -37.56
C PHE A 163 18.74 -21.95 -38.66
N LEU A 164 19.28 -22.06 -39.88
CA LEU A 164 18.83 -21.24 -41.01
C LEU A 164 17.36 -21.51 -41.39
N LYS A 165 16.91 -22.78 -41.30
CA LYS A 165 15.50 -23.13 -41.51
C LYS A 165 14.57 -22.49 -40.48
N ILE A 166 14.99 -22.44 -39.21
CA ILE A 166 14.20 -21.80 -38.14
C ILE A 166 14.08 -20.29 -38.41
N VAL A 167 15.19 -19.63 -38.74
CA VAL A 167 15.20 -18.19 -39.02
C VAL A 167 14.31 -17.84 -40.21
N ILE A 168 14.41 -18.60 -41.31
CA ILE A 168 13.56 -18.39 -42.50
C ILE A 168 12.07 -18.62 -42.18
N THR A 169 11.75 -19.63 -41.36
CA THR A 169 10.35 -19.92 -40.98
C THR A 169 9.76 -18.79 -40.14
N ILE A 170 10.49 -18.29 -39.14
CA ILE A 170 10.04 -17.19 -38.27
C ILE A 170 9.82 -15.91 -39.09
N TYR A 171 10.77 -15.57 -39.97
CA TYR A 171 10.65 -14.39 -40.83
C TYR A 171 9.48 -14.50 -41.81
N GLY A 172 9.24 -15.68 -42.38
CA GLY A 172 8.10 -15.95 -43.25
C GLY A 172 6.75 -15.78 -42.54
N THR A 173 6.63 -16.26 -41.29
CA THR A 173 5.41 -16.06 -40.48
C THR A 173 5.18 -14.60 -40.10
N TYR A 174 6.24 -13.86 -39.78
CA TYR A 174 6.15 -12.43 -39.47
C TYR A 174 5.69 -11.60 -40.68
N LEU A 175 6.22 -11.87 -41.87
CA LEU A 175 5.79 -11.20 -43.11
C LEU A 175 4.31 -11.50 -43.44
N LYS A 176 3.87 -12.74 -43.21
CA LYS A 176 2.48 -13.17 -43.46
C LYS A 176 1.50 -12.54 -42.47
N TRP A 177 1.92 -12.29 -41.23
CA TRP A 177 1.14 -11.57 -40.22
C TRP A 177 1.06 -10.07 -40.56
N LYS A 178 2.19 -9.43 -40.91
CA LYS A 178 2.24 -8.01 -41.31
C LYS A 178 1.35 -7.68 -42.50
N ASN A 179 1.28 -8.56 -43.50
CA ASN A 179 0.42 -8.37 -44.67
C ASN A 179 -1.08 -8.58 -44.40
N ASN A 180 -1.46 -9.33 -43.37
CA ASN A 180 -2.87 -9.50 -42.98
C ASN A 180 -3.40 -8.36 -42.10
N PHE A 181 -2.52 -7.65 -41.38
CA PHE A 181 -2.92 -6.52 -40.53
C PHE A 181 -3.31 -5.26 -41.33
N HIS A 182 -2.85 -5.14 -42.59
CA HIS A 182 -3.21 -4.02 -43.47
C HIS A 182 -4.55 -4.18 -44.21
N LYS A 183 -5.27 -5.29 -43.97
CA LYS A 183 -6.58 -5.63 -44.59
C LYS A 183 -7.75 -5.63 -43.59
N LEU A 184 -7.55 -5.11 -42.38
CA LEU A 184 -8.58 -4.71 -41.41
C LEU A 184 -8.55 -3.18 -41.28
#